data_AF-A0A358D539-F1
#
_entry.id   AF-A0A358D539-F1
#
_cell.length_a   1.000
_cell.length_b   1.000
_cell.length_c   1.000
_cell.angle_alpha   90.00
_cell.angle_beta   90.00
_cell.angle_gamma   90.00
#
_symmetry.space_group_name_H-M   'P 1'
#
loop_
_entity.id
_entity.type
_entity.pdbx_description
1 polymer ?
#
loop_
_entity_poly.entity_id
_entity_poly.type
_entity_poly.pdbx_seq_one_letter_code
_entity_poly.pdbx_strand_id
1 'polypeptide(L)' 'ARGLRAILEDVLGPIMFEIPSAENVDKVIVTRAAVEDGAAPTLVLRQARKSA' A
#
# COMPACT_ATOMS: atom_id res chain seq x y z
N ALA A 1 5.56 10.91 -19.16
CA ALA A 1 4.65 9.79 -19.46
C ALA A 1 3.31 10.02 -18.77
N ARG A 2 2.22 10.27 -19.50
CA ARG A 2 0.91 10.55 -18.88
C ARG A 2 0.26 9.30 -18.27
N GLY A 3 0.51 8.12 -18.83
CA GLY A 3 -0.10 6.86 -18.37
C GLY A 3 0.37 6.38 -16.99
N LEU A 4 1.60 6.71 -16.57
CA LEU A 4 2.12 6.27 -15.27
C LEU A 4 1.30 6.82 -14.10
N ARG A 5 0.85 8.08 -14.18
CA ARG A 5 0.03 8.68 -13.13
C ARG A 5 -1.30 7.95 -12.98
N ALA A 6 -1.95 7.61 -14.08
CA ALA A 6 -3.21 6.88 -14.07
C ALA A 6 -3.05 5.49 -13.41
N ILE A 7 -2.01 4.74 -13.79
CA ILE A 7 -1.71 3.43 -13.19
C ILE A 7 -1.49 3.55 -11.68
N LEU A 8 -0.73 4.54 -11.22
CA LEU A 8 -0.49 4.74 -9.79
C LEU A 8 -1.76 5.16 -9.03
N GLU A 9 -2.63 5.95 -9.65
CA GLU A 9 -3.87 6.41 -9.05
C GLU A 9 -4.87 5.27 -8.89
N ASP A 10 -4.97 4.37 -9.88
CA ASP A 10 -5.79 3.16 -9.79
C ASP A 10 -5.30 2.21 -8.67
N VAL A 11 -3.97 2.04 -8.55
CA VAL A 11 -3.35 1.13 -7.56
C VAL A 11 -3.38 1.69 -6.14
N LEU A 12 -3.09 2.98 -5.97
CA LEU A 12 -2.93 3.60 -4.64
C LEU A 12 -4.21 4.29 -4.16
N GLY A 13 -5.09 4.71 -5.08
CA GLY A 13 -6.39 5.34 -4.82
C GLY A 13 -7.14 4.77 -3.62
N PRO A 14 -7.45 3.46 -3.63
CA PRO A 14 -8.25 2.83 -2.58
C PRO A 14 -7.65 2.97 -1.18
N ILE A 15 -6.32 2.92 -1.04
CA ILE A 15 -5.66 2.89 0.26
C ILE A 15 -5.22 4.28 0.76
N MET A 16 -5.29 5.32 -0.08
CA MET A 16 -4.84 6.67 0.27
C MET A 16 -5.59 7.29 1.45
N PHE A 17 -6.82 6.86 1.73
CA PHE A 17 -7.60 7.33 2.87
C PHE A 17 -7.38 6.50 4.14
N GLU A 18 -7.25 5.18 4.00
CA GLU A 18 -7.12 4.26 5.15
C GLU A 18 -5.73 4.33 5.79
N ILE A 19 -4.68 4.43 4.97
CA ILE A 19 -3.29 4.39 5.45
C ILE A 19 -2.94 5.55 6.38
N PRO A 20 -3.32 6.81 6.11
CA PRO A 20 -3.06 7.92 7.04
C PRO A 20 -3.66 7.73 8.43
N SER A 21 -4.78 7.01 8.56
CA SER A 21 -5.43 6.74 9.84
C SER A 21 -4.90 5.48 10.54
N ALA A 22 -4.10 4.67 9.86
CA ALA A 22 -3.57 3.42 10.41
C ALA A 22 -2.33 3.67 11.28
N GLU A 23 -2.42 3.41 12.58
CA GLU A 23 -1.35 3.72 13.54
C GLU A 23 -0.12 2.78 13.45
N ASN A 24 -0.29 1.58 12.89
CA ASN A 24 0.71 0.52 12.94
C ASN A 24 1.23 0.08 11.57
N VAL A 25 0.94 0.81 10.50
CA VAL A 25 1.52 0.51 9.17
C VAL A 25 2.97 1.00 9.12
N ASP A 26 3.87 0.11 8.73
CA ASP A 26 5.30 0.38 8.54
C ASP A 26 5.66 0.59 7.07
N LYS A 27 5.11 -0.24 6.17
CA LYS A 27 5.37 -0.17 4.73
C LYS A 27 4.17 -0.65 3.93
N VAL A 28 3.97 -0.04 2.76
CA VAL A 28 3.09 -0.54 1.70
C VAL A 28 3.96 -1.10 0.57
N ILE A 29 3.72 -2.34 0.17
CA ILE A 29 4.44 -3.00 -0.93
C ILE A 29 3.47 -3.16 -2.10
N VAL A 30 3.78 -2.49 -3.21
CA VAL A 30 3.08 -2.64 -4.48
C VAL A 30 3.63 -3.88 -5.20
N THR A 31 2.77 -4.86 -5.43
CA THR A 31 3.12 -6.13 -6.09
C THR A 31 2.71 -6.09 -7.56
N ARG A 32 3.20 -7.05 -8.36
CA ARG A 32 2.74 -7.23 -9.75
C ARG A 32 1.23 -7.42 -9.82
N ALA A 33 0.68 -8.29 -8.97
CA ALA A 33 -0.76 -8.56 -8.94
C ALA A 33 -1.59 -7.31 -8.59
N ALA A 34 -1.04 -6.37 -7.81
CA ALA A 34 -1.72 -5.11 -7.55
C ALA A 34 -1.84 -4.23 -8.81
N VAL A 35 -0.88 -4.34 -9.73
CA VAL A 35 -0.85 -3.56 -10.97
C VAL A 35 -1.60 -4.26 -12.11
N GLU A 36 -1.44 -5.58 -12.26
CA GLU A 36 -1.98 -6.35 -13.39
C GLU A 36 -3.39 -6.89 -13.11
N ASP A 37 -3.68 -7.29 -11.87
CA ASP A 37 -4.92 -7.98 -11.49
C ASP A 37 -5.82 -7.14 -10.56
N GLY A 38 -5.37 -5.94 -10.17
CA GLY A 38 -6.10 -5.06 -9.23
C GLY A 38 -6.16 -5.59 -7.80
N ALA A 39 -5.25 -6.49 -7.42
CA ALA A 39 -5.16 -6.99 -6.04
C ALA A 39 -4.78 -5.85 -5.06
N ALA A 40 -5.16 -5.99 -3.79
CA ALA A 40 -4.74 -5.02 -2.78
C ALA A 40 -3.21 -5.04 -2.57
N PRO A 41 -2.56 -3.87 -2.38
CA PRO A 41 -1.16 -3.81 -1.96
C PRO A 41 -0.93 -4.52 -0.63
N THR A 42 0.28 -5.03 -0.41
CA THR A 42 0.61 -5.71 0.85
C THR A 42 1.02 -4.70 1.91
N LEU A 43 0.36 -4.75 3.08
CA LEU A 43 0.69 -3.90 4.23
C LEU A 43 1.61 -4.66 5.20
N VAL A 44 2.76 -4.06 5.48
CA VAL A 44 3.67 -4.53 6.52
C VAL A 44 3.37 -3.71 7.77
N LEU A 45 3.01 -4.39 8.85
CA LEU A 45 2.75 -3.77 10.15
C LEU A 45 4.04 -3.67 10.97
N ARG A 46 4.12 -2.64 11.82
CA ARG A 46 5.20 -2.46 12.77
C ARG A 46 5.27 -3.68 13.69
N GLN A 47 6.45 -4.29 13.78
CA GLN A 47 6.71 -5.33 14.77
C GLN A 47 6.61 -4.71 16.16
N ALA A 48 5.75 -5.25 17.03
CA ALA A 48 5.77 -4.86 18.44
C ALA A 48 7.18 -5.17 18.97
N ARG A 49 7.87 -4.14 19.48
CA ARG A 49 9.19 -4.32 20.09
C ARG A 49 8.98 -5.30 21.25
N LYS A 50 9.48 -6.54 21.11
CA LYS A 50 9.55 -7.47 22.24
C LYS A 50 10.44 -6.81 23.28
N SER A 51 9.85 -6.33 24.36
CA SER A 51 10.61 -5.92 25.55
C SER A 51 11.36 -7.16 26.04
N ALA A 52 12.69 -7.01 26.16
CA ALA A 52 13.58 -8.02 26.69
C ALA A 52 13.40 -8.18 28.21
#